data_AF-A0A4P7WEV4-F1
#
_entry.id   AF-A0A4P7WEV4-F1
#
_cell.length_a   1.000
_cell.length_b   1.000
_cell.length_c   1.000
_cell.angle_alpha   90.00
_cell.angle_beta   90.00
_cell.angle_gamma   90.00
#
_symmetry.space_group_name_H-M   'P 1'
#
loop_
_entity.id
_entity.type
_entity.pdbx_description
1 polymer ?
#
loop_
_entity_poly.entity_id
_entity_poly.type
_entity_poly.pdbx_seq_one_letter_code
_entity_poly.pdbx_strand_id
1 'polypeptide(L)'
;MNNFLEGNNYHNHGSDEDPTIVISEDYPSPLSARAAKFSNDSNQQIFVFDDLNIKNKSDITKAAAPLLSFMAGLVKVQKEPDFHALRSSLVSELYKYVEKLQNIGVDNMTIQTAHYILCASLDDIVHCMPWFLQAKQAQLPSLSAEFHHDVQSGSRFFLLLKKLSTSPSSSLPLLELMYYCMSLGMRGYYRFSPNGAAEFSHSREELYLLITRYQNKDRNTLSPHCQGIFNPYKPLKFEFPIWMAGIAAAIFIIFSYIACSLILGNNTDMLMGEVSSIPPVSMPIRDRISAVSLADDSSLRHKLSKGLSKEIQTEELTIKGSEMVPVIRLNMREMFGTAATGISPKYKILLEKIGKEISLNNVSRVKVVGYTDSKRIHTLLYPSNYDLSLARAQSIATILSSQLKNTKIVSIGHGEQNHIGDNKTEEGRQLNRRVEIVVEGDIK
;
A
#
# COMPACT_ATOMS: atom_id res chain seq x y z
N MET A 1 2.49 -89.70 48.33
CA MET A 1 3.83 -90.31 48.32
C MET A 1 4.31 -90.28 46.87
N ASN A 2 5.25 -89.36 46.57
CA ASN A 2 6.14 -89.29 45.38
C ASN A 2 5.49 -89.21 43.98
N ASN A 3 6.01 -88.53 42.95
CA ASN A 3 7.08 -87.54 42.76
C ASN A 3 7.01 -87.09 41.28
N PHE A 4 7.25 -85.80 41.03
CA PHE A 4 8.17 -85.20 40.04
C PHE A 4 8.13 -85.55 38.52
N LEU A 5 7.98 -84.47 37.72
CA LEU A 5 8.73 -84.00 36.51
C LEU A 5 8.78 -84.91 35.24
N GLU A 6 8.85 -84.49 33.97
CA GLU A 6 9.06 -83.22 33.24
C GLU A 6 8.86 -83.49 31.71
N GLY A 7 8.53 -82.45 30.92
CA GLY A 7 8.75 -82.33 29.44
C GLY A 7 7.80 -83.10 28.51
N ASN A 8 7.27 -82.60 27.39
CA ASN A 8 7.69 -81.53 26.47
C ASN A 8 6.52 -81.13 25.52
N ASN A 9 6.45 -79.83 25.20
CA ASN A 9 5.98 -79.14 23.97
C ASN A 9 4.65 -79.53 23.28
N TYR A 10 3.76 -78.54 23.06
CA TYR A 10 3.53 -77.88 21.75
C TYR A 10 2.66 -76.61 21.92
N HIS A 11 2.93 -75.62 21.06
CA HIS A 11 2.29 -74.31 20.92
C HIS A 11 0.74 -74.32 20.82
N ASN A 12 0.04 -73.29 21.33
CA ASN A 12 -0.41 -72.15 20.50
C ASN A 12 -1.30 -71.13 21.26
N HIS A 13 -1.12 -69.88 20.83
CA HIS A 13 -2.04 -68.75 20.82
C HIS A 13 -2.44 -68.05 22.12
N GLY A 14 -2.05 -66.78 22.16
CA GLY A 14 -2.41 -65.81 23.17
C GLY A 14 -3.84 -65.31 23.06
N SER A 15 -4.26 -64.76 24.18
CA SER A 15 -5.33 -63.80 24.31
C SER A 15 -4.84 -62.80 25.34
N ASP A 16 -4.63 -61.57 24.87
CA ASP A 16 -4.24 -60.41 25.65
C ASP A 16 -5.31 -60.15 26.72
N GLU A 17 -4.98 -60.40 27.99
CA GLU A 17 -5.68 -59.78 29.11
C GLU A 17 -4.91 -58.51 29.47
N ASP A 18 -5.44 -57.37 29.01
CA ASP A 18 -4.98 -56.05 29.42
C ASP A 18 -5.16 -55.88 30.94
N PRO A 19 -4.11 -55.54 31.71
CA PRO A 19 -4.27 -55.23 33.12
C PRO A 19 -5.09 -53.95 33.25
N THR A 20 -6.23 -54.03 33.94
CA THR A 20 -7.03 -52.85 34.32
C THR A 20 -6.20 -52.01 35.29
N ILE A 21 -5.55 -50.98 34.77
CA ILE A 21 -4.81 -49.99 35.55
C ILE A 21 -5.83 -49.12 36.28
N VAL A 22 -5.94 -49.31 37.59
CA VAL A 22 -6.63 -48.36 38.47
C VAL A 22 -5.75 -47.11 38.56
N ILE A 23 -6.04 -46.14 37.69
CA ILE A 23 -5.43 -44.81 37.77
C ILE A 23 -6.05 -44.14 39.00
N SER A 24 -5.22 -43.90 40.02
CA SER A 24 -5.58 -42.98 41.10
C SER A 24 -5.72 -41.59 40.49
N GLU A 25 -6.96 -41.10 40.40
CA GLU A 25 -7.28 -39.77 39.87
C GLU A 25 -6.88 -38.67 40.85
N ASP A 26 -5.59 -38.38 40.94
CA ASP A 26 -5.11 -37.08 41.43
C ASP A 26 -5.32 -36.05 40.31
N TYR A 27 -6.57 -35.68 40.06
CA TYR A 27 -6.84 -34.46 39.31
C TYR A 27 -6.41 -33.27 40.17
N PRO A 28 -5.56 -32.37 39.66
CA PRO A 28 -5.34 -31.11 40.34
C PRO A 28 -6.69 -30.39 40.39
N SER A 29 -7.24 -30.23 41.60
CA SER A 29 -8.36 -29.33 41.81
C SER A 29 -7.97 -27.98 41.22
N PRO A 30 -8.78 -27.35 40.34
CA PRO A 30 -8.42 -26.09 39.69
C PRO A 30 -8.23 -24.92 40.68
N LEU A 31 -8.47 -25.18 41.96
CA LEU A 31 -8.12 -24.37 43.09
C LEU A 31 -7.05 -25.12 43.90
N SER A 32 -5.77 -24.80 43.71
CA SER A 32 -4.77 -24.96 44.77
C SER A 32 -5.14 -23.94 45.86
N ALA A 33 -6.10 -24.33 46.70
CA ALA A 33 -6.76 -23.44 47.62
C ALA A 33 -5.76 -22.87 48.63
N ARG A 34 -5.35 -21.60 48.43
CA ARG A 34 -5.00 -20.73 49.55
C ARG A 34 -6.29 -20.57 50.35
N ALA A 35 -6.44 -21.46 51.33
CA ALA A 35 -7.64 -21.61 52.12
C ALA A 35 -8.01 -20.29 52.79
N ALA A 36 -9.29 -19.94 52.75
CA ALA A 36 -9.86 -18.89 53.57
C ALA A 36 -9.42 -19.10 55.02
N LYS A 37 -8.90 -18.04 55.65
CA LYS A 37 -8.50 -18.09 57.06
C LYS A 37 -9.76 -17.95 57.92
N PHE A 38 -10.13 -19.03 58.61
CA PHE A 38 -10.98 -18.93 59.80
C PHE A 38 -10.16 -18.26 60.92
N SER A 39 -10.40 -16.98 61.21
CA SER A 39 -9.86 -16.36 62.43
C SER A 39 -10.80 -16.68 63.59
N ASN A 40 -10.34 -17.55 64.49
CA ASN A 40 -11.08 -17.99 65.66
C ASN A 40 -10.86 -17.05 66.86
N ASP A 41 -10.68 -15.74 66.62
CA ASP A 41 -10.41 -14.78 67.69
C ASP A 41 -11.70 -14.06 68.10
N SER A 42 -12.08 -14.28 69.37
CA SER A 42 -13.07 -13.56 70.18
C SER A 42 -14.55 -13.61 69.77
N ASN A 43 -15.34 -14.48 70.44
CA ASN A 43 -16.79 -14.43 70.73
C ASN A 43 -17.82 -13.96 69.67
N GLN A 44 -17.43 -13.75 68.43
CA GLN A 44 -18.29 -13.56 67.26
C GLN A 44 -17.71 -14.45 66.16
N GLN A 45 -18.48 -15.44 65.72
CA GLN A 45 -18.10 -16.25 64.55
C GLN A 45 -18.24 -15.37 63.31
N ILE A 46 -17.15 -14.68 62.94
CA ILE A 46 -17.11 -13.87 61.72
C ILE A 46 -16.75 -14.79 60.56
N PHE A 47 -17.69 -15.01 59.65
CA PHE A 47 -17.43 -15.73 58.40
C PHE A 47 -16.74 -14.79 57.42
N VAL A 48 -15.47 -15.06 57.14
CA VAL A 48 -14.67 -14.26 56.20
C VAL A 48 -14.83 -14.82 54.80
N PHE A 49 -15.32 -13.99 53.89
CA PHE A 49 -15.42 -14.30 52.48
C PHE A 49 -14.21 -13.71 51.75
N ASP A 50 -13.16 -14.50 51.55
CA ASP A 50 -11.96 -14.06 50.84
C ASP A 50 -12.18 -14.03 49.33
N ASP A 51 -11.64 -13.00 48.65
CA ASP A 51 -11.68 -12.88 47.19
C ASP A 51 -10.83 -13.97 46.52
N LEU A 52 -11.48 -14.96 45.91
CA LEU A 52 -10.79 -15.87 44.99
C LEU A 52 -10.28 -15.07 43.79
N ASN A 53 -9.00 -15.23 43.45
CA ASN A 53 -8.37 -14.52 42.34
C ASN A 53 -8.79 -15.12 40.99
N ILE A 54 -10.03 -14.88 40.59
CA ILE A 54 -10.63 -15.39 39.35
C ILE A 54 -10.47 -14.36 38.20
N LYS A 55 -9.22 -14.01 37.85
CA LYS A 55 -8.92 -12.90 36.91
C LYS A 55 -9.41 -13.11 35.47
N ASN A 56 -9.54 -14.35 34.99
CA ASN A 56 -9.79 -14.65 33.56
C ASN A 56 -11.12 -15.36 33.30
N LYS A 57 -12.18 -15.07 34.08
CA LYS A 57 -13.46 -15.80 34.03
C LYS A 57 -14.67 -14.90 33.83
N SER A 58 -15.84 -15.51 33.69
CA SER A 58 -17.10 -14.78 33.48
C SER A 58 -17.39 -13.83 34.64
N ASP A 59 -18.01 -12.68 34.37
CA ASP A 59 -18.32 -11.70 35.42
C ASP A 59 -19.32 -12.25 36.45
N ILE A 60 -20.18 -13.19 36.03
CA ILE A 60 -21.07 -13.96 36.91
C ILE A 60 -20.27 -14.81 37.91
N THR A 61 -19.23 -15.51 37.43
CA THR A 61 -18.34 -16.31 38.28
C THR A 61 -17.51 -15.41 39.21
N LYS A 62 -16.99 -14.28 38.71
CA LYS A 62 -16.21 -13.34 39.52
C LYS A 62 -17.03 -12.76 40.66
N ALA A 63 -18.27 -12.35 40.39
CA ALA A 63 -19.16 -11.84 41.43
C ALA A 63 -19.46 -12.89 42.51
N ALA A 64 -19.46 -14.18 42.15
CA ALA A 64 -19.71 -15.31 43.05
C ALA A 64 -18.45 -15.73 43.86
N ALA A 65 -17.28 -15.15 43.60
CA ALA A 65 -16.03 -15.51 44.25
C ALA A 65 -16.10 -15.58 45.80
N PRO A 66 -16.74 -14.63 46.51
CA PRO A 66 -16.89 -14.68 47.96
C PRO A 66 -17.65 -15.94 48.42
N LEU A 67 -18.78 -16.23 47.77
CA LEU A 67 -19.63 -17.39 48.09
C LEU A 67 -18.94 -18.73 47.75
N LEU A 68 -18.19 -18.78 46.65
CA LEU A 68 -17.41 -19.97 46.27
C LEU A 68 -16.24 -20.23 47.24
N SER A 69 -15.58 -19.16 47.69
CA SER A 69 -14.54 -19.22 48.73
C SER A 69 -15.11 -19.78 50.03
N PHE A 70 -16.32 -19.32 50.39
CA PHE A 70 -17.04 -19.80 51.55
C PHE A 70 -17.43 -21.29 51.44
N MET A 71 -17.95 -21.74 50.30
CA MET A 71 -18.23 -23.17 50.05
C MET A 71 -16.98 -24.03 50.25
N ALA A 72 -15.82 -23.59 49.75
CA ALA A 72 -14.56 -24.30 49.94
C ALA A 72 -14.12 -24.35 51.42
N GLY A 73 -14.41 -23.29 52.17
CA GLY A 73 -14.12 -23.18 53.60
C GLY A 73 -15.04 -24.03 54.48
N LEU A 74 -16.32 -24.16 54.12
CA LEU A 74 -17.33 -24.91 54.88
C LEU A 74 -16.91 -26.36 55.13
N VAL A 75 -16.26 -26.99 54.16
CA VAL A 75 -15.78 -28.39 54.27
C VAL A 75 -14.79 -28.58 55.44
N LYS A 76 -14.14 -27.51 55.90
CA LYS A 76 -13.16 -27.57 57.00
C LYS A 76 -13.75 -27.32 58.39
N VAL A 77 -15.02 -26.92 58.47
CA VAL A 77 -15.68 -26.55 59.73
C VAL A 77 -16.06 -27.82 60.49
N GLN A 78 -15.30 -28.13 61.55
CA GLN A 78 -15.56 -29.30 62.40
C GLN A 78 -16.48 -29.00 63.59
N LYS A 79 -16.51 -27.76 64.08
CA LYS A 79 -17.35 -27.33 65.20
C LYS A 79 -18.66 -26.75 64.70
N GLU A 80 -19.77 -27.07 65.39
CA GLU A 80 -21.09 -26.52 65.11
C GLU A 80 -21.07 -24.97 65.15
N PRO A 81 -21.38 -24.31 64.01
CA PRO A 81 -21.53 -22.86 63.97
C PRO A 81 -22.90 -22.41 64.49
N ASP A 82 -23.03 -21.14 64.85
CA ASP A 82 -24.35 -20.52 65.02
C ASP A 82 -25.06 -20.46 63.67
N PHE A 83 -26.07 -21.32 63.50
CA PHE A 83 -26.81 -21.46 62.25
C PHE A 83 -27.55 -20.19 61.84
N HIS A 84 -28.07 -19.41 62.80
CA HIS A 84 -28.78 -18.17 62.49
C HIS A 84 -27.80 -17.10 61.99
N ALA A 85 -26.67 -16.95 62.67
CA ALA A 85 -25.59 -16.05 62.24
C ALA A 85 -25.04 -16.45 60.86
N LEU A 86 -24.83 -17.75 60.63
CA LEU A 86 -24.41 -18.30 59.34
C LEU A 86 -25.42 -17.95 58.23
N ARG A 87 -26.71 -18.24 58.45
CA ARG A 87 -27.76 -17.96 57.47
C ARG A 87 -27.83 -16.48 57.14
N SER A 88 -27.84 -15.61 58.15
CA SER A 88 -27.91 -14.15 57.94
C SER A 88 -26.72 -13.63 57.13
N SER A 89 -25.53 -14.19 57.34
CA SER A 89 -24.32 -13.87 56.58
C SER A 89 -24.43 -14.32 55.12
N LEU A 90 -24.92 -15.54 54.88
CA LEU A 90 -25.14 -16.07 53.53
C LEU A 90 -26.20 -15.26 52.76
N VAL A 91 -27.32 -14.93 53.40
CA VAL A 91 -28.39 -14.13 52.80
C VAL A 91 -27.89 -12.73 52.44
N SER A 92 -27.13 -12.09 53.34
CA SER A 92 -26.50 -10.79 53.07
C SER A 92 -25.56 -10.86 51.87
N GLU A 93 -24.73 -11.90 51.77
CA GLU A 93 -23.78 -12.04 50.66
C GLU A 93 -24.47 -12.39 49.33
N LEU A 94 -25.57 -13.15 49.36
CA LEU A 94 -26.43 -13.40 48.18
C LEU A 94 -27.10 -12.11 47.67
N TYR A 95 -27.57 -11.23 48.56
CA TYR A 95 -28.10 -9.93 48.15
C TYR A 95 -27.02 -9.05 47.49
N LYS A 96 -25.81 -8.98 48.07
CA LYS A 96 -24.68 -8.28 47.45
C LYS A 96 -24.30 -8.87 46.09
N TYR A 97 -24.40 -10.19 45.94
CA TYR A 97 -24.16 -10.86 44.66
C TYR A 97 -25.18 -10.40 43.60
N VAL A 98 -26.47 -10.38 43.94
CA VAL A 98 -27.52 -9.90 43.03
C VAL A 98 -27.30 -8.43 42.66
N GLU A 99 -26.99 -7.58 43.64
CA GLU A 99 -26.69 -6.15 43.41
C GLU A 99 -25.49 -5.96 42.47
N LYS A 100 -24.41 -6.73 42.67
CA LYS A 100 -23.24 -6.72 41.76
C LYS A 100 -23.63 -7.08 40.33
N LEU A 101 -24.46 -8.10 40.12
CA LEU A 101 -24.90 -8.49 38.77
C LEU A 101 -25.83 -7.47 38.12
N GLN A 102 -26.72 -6.84 38.90
CA GLN A 102 -27.58 -5.76 38.42
C GLN A 102 -26.75 -4.56 37.98
N ASN A 103 -25.72 -4.19 38.75
CA ASN A 103 -24.80 -3.10 38.40
C ASN A 103 -23.98 -3.38 37.12
N ILE A 104 -23.69 -4.65 36.84
CA ILE A 104 -23.02 -5.08 35.60
C ILE A 104 -23.98 -5.05 34.39
N GLY A 105 -25.30 -5.03 34.63
CA GLY A 105 -26.31 -5.03 33.56
C GLY A 105 -26.66 -6.44 33.05
N VAL A 106 -26.52 -7.47 33.89
CA VAL A 106 -26.91 -8.84 33.54
C VAL A 106 -28.44 -8.96 33.51
N ASP A 107 -28.98 -9.73 32.56
CA ASP A 107 -30.41 -9.98 32.45
C ASP A 107 -31.00 -10.63 33.72
N ASN A 108 -32.22 -10.24 34.09
CA ASN A 108 -32.85 -10.66 35.33
C ASN A 108 -33.11 -12.18 35.38
N MET A 109 -33.44 -12.83 34.26
CA MET A 109 -33.61 -14.30 34.23
C MET A 109 -32.28 -15.01 34.49
N THR A 110 -31.19 -14.46 33.96
CA THR A 110 -29.83 -14.98 34.20
C THR A 110 -29.41 -14.78 35.65
N ILE A 111 -29.73 -13.63 36.25
CA ILE A 111 -29.50 -13.36 37.69
C ILE A 111 -30.26 -14.35 38.56
N GLN A 112 -31.56 -14.56 38.30
CA GLN A 112 -32.38 -15.52 39.06
C GLN A 112 -31.83 -16.94 38.94
N THR A 113 -31.39 -17.34 37.75
CA THR A 113 -30.81 -18.67 37.50
C THR A 113 -29.49 -18.84 38.24
N ALA A 114 -28.61 -17.83 38.22
CA ALA A 114 -27.34 -17.86 38.96
C ALA A 114 -27.57 -17.89 40.48
N HIS A 115 -28.53 -17.09 40.97
CA HIS A 115 -28.94 -17.06 42.37
C HIS A 115 -29.45 -18.44 42.84
N TYR A 116 -30.28 -19.10 42.02
CA TYR A 116 -30.74 -20.46 42.27
C TYR A 116 -29.60 -21.48 42.34
N ILE A 117 -28.66 -21.44 41.38
CA ILE A 117 -27.48 -22.33 41.32
C ILE A 117 -26.67 -22.24 42.62
N LEU A 118 -26.44 -21.02 43.12
CA LEU A 118 -25.71 -20.80 44.37
C LEU A 118 -26.48 -21.28 45.60
N CYS A 119 -27.78 -20.97 45.69
CA CYS A 119 -28.64 -21.44 46.80
C CYS A 119 -28.66 -22.97 46.86
N ALA A 120 -28.92 -23.63 45.73
CA ALA A 120 -28.96 -25.09 45.64
C ALA A 120 -27.63 -25.74 46.03
N SER A 121 -26.50 -25.13 45.64
CA SER A 121 -25.17 -25.64 45.96
C SER A 121 -24.80 -25.44 47.42
N LEU A 122 -25.11 -24.26 47.99
CA LEU A 122 -24.90 -23.99 49.42
C LEU A 122 -25.73 -24.93 50.27
N ASP A 123 -27.00 -25.11 49.92
CA ASP A 123 -27.89 -26.03 50.63
C ASP A 123 -27.34 -27.44 50.59
N ASP A 124 -26.99 -27.99 49.42
CA ASP A 124 -26.47 -29.36 49.33
C ASP A 124 -25.20 -29.55 50.18
N ILE A 125 -24.27 -28.59 50.13
CA ILE A 125 -23.02 -28.64 50.90
C ILE A 125 -23.31 -28.57 52.40
N VAL A 126 -24.13 -27.64 52.87
CA VAL A 126 -24.48 -27.50 54.30
C VAL A 126 -25.21 -28.74 54.80
N HIS A 127 -26.11 -29.32 54.01
CA HIS A 127 -26.83 -30.55 54.38
C HIS A 127 -25.92 -31.77 54.52
N CYS A 128 -24.71 -31.75 53.94
CA CYS A 128 -23.71 -32.81 54.13
C CYS A 128 -22.92 -32.69 55.42
N MET A 129 -22.94 -31.53 56.07
CA MET A 129 -21.99 -31.27 57.14
C MET A 129 -22.34 -32.11 58.36
N PRO A 130 -21.36 -32.77 59.01
CA PRO A 130 -21.61 -33.64 60.16
C PRO A 130 -22.36 -32.93 61.29
N TRP A 131 -22.04 -31.65 61.54
CA TRP A 131 -22.72 -30.82 62.54
C TRP A 131 -24.17 -30.50 62.17
N PHE A 132 -24.50 -30.37 60.87
CA PHE A 132 -25.86 -30.10 60.42
C PHE A 132 -26.75 -31.33 60.52
N LEU A 133 -26.21 -32.51 60.23
CA LEU A 133 -26.92 -33.80 60.35
C LEU A 133 -27.27 -34.13 61.81
N GLN A 134 -26.50 -33.64 62.77
CA GLN A 134 -26.69 -33.89 64.20
C GLN A 134 -27.57 -32.83 64.88
N ALA A 135 -27.61 -31.60 64.34
CA ALA A 135 -28.34 -30.49 64.93
C ALA A 135 -29.86 -30.69 64.82
N LYS A 136 -30.58 -30.52 65.94
CA LYS A 136 -32.05 -30.44 65.96
C LYS A 136 -32.59 -29.15 65.32
N GLN A 137 -31.72 -28.23 64.90
CA GLN A 137 -32.01 -26.95 64.25
C GLN A 137 -32.53 -27.04 62.80
N ALA A 138 -32.80 -28.23 62.26
CA ALA A 138 -33.38 -28.46 60.93
C ALA A 138 -34.81 -27.89 60.69
N GLN A 139 -35.28 -26.96 61.54
CA GLN A 139 -36.60 -26.32 61.41
C GLN A 139 -36.60 -25.15 60.41
N LEU A 140 -35.44 -24.59 60.07
CA LEU A 140 -35.36 -23.48 59.12
C LEU A 140 -35.37 -24.02 57.68
N PRO A 141 -36.15 -23.40 56.77
CA PRO A 141 -36.19 -23.84 55.37
C PRO A 141 -34.83 -23.66 54.70
N SER A 142 -34.51 -24.48 53.69
CA SER A 142 -33.30 -24.29 52.88
C SER A 142 -33.35 -22.94 52.13
N LEU A 143 -32.20 -22.43 51.68
CA LEU A 143 -32.16 -21.18 50.90
C LEU A 143 -32.97 -21.32 49.60
N SER A 144 -32.89 -22.47 48.93
CA SER A 144 -33.67 -22.79 47.74
C SER A 144 -35.18 -22.84 48.01
N ALA A 145 -35.59 -23.34 49.18
CA ALA A 145 -36.99 -23.41 49.56
C ALA A 145 -37.57 -22.02 49.88
N GLU A 146 -36.79 -21.16 50.53
CA GLU A 146 -37.21 -19.79 50.85
C GLU A 146 -37.28 -18.91 49.60
N PHE A 147 -36.19 -18.85 48.82
CA PHE A 147 -36.08 -17.90 47.71
C PHE A 147 -36.73 -18.37 46.41
N HIS A 148 -36.75 -19.67 46.15
CA HIS A 148 -37.22 -20.24 44.87
C HIS A 148 -38.37 -21.24 45.03
N HIS A 149 -38.89 -21.39 46.25
CA HIS A 149 -39.95 -22.34 46.59
C HIS A 149 -39.63 -23.78 46.14
N ASP A 150 -38.33 -24.13 46.23
CA ASP A 150 -37.80 -25.39 45.75
C ASP A 150 -37.17 -26.24 46.85
N VAL A 151 -37.80 -27.39 47.10
CA VAL A 151 -37.36 -28.38 48.08
C VAL A 151 -36.48 -29.47 47.44
N GLN A 152 -36.49 -29.61 46.11
CA GLN A 152 -35.74 -30.64 45.38
C GLN A 152 -34.54 -30.04 44.64
N SER A 153 -33.84 -29.11 45.30
CA SER A 153 -32.77 -28.34 44.69
C SER A 153 -31.61 -29.21 44.17
N GLY A 154 -31.31 -30.32 44.87
CA GLY A 154 -30.26 -31.28 44.49
C GLY A 154 -30.50 -32.03 43.17
N SER A 155 -31.74 -32.26 42.75
CA SER A 155 -32.05 -32.91 41.46
C SER A 155 -32.29 -31.87 40.36
N ARG A 156 -32.99 -30.78 40.68
CA ARG A 156 -33.28 -29.70 39.74
C ARG A 156 -32.03 -28.94 39.31
N PHE A 157 -30.97 -28.89 40.13
CA PHE A 157 -29.67 -28.39 39.70
C PHE A 157 -29.17 -29.09 38.43
N PHE A 158 -29.20 -30.41 38.38
CA PHE A 158 -28.72 -31.17 37.22
C PHE A 158 -29.73 -31.18 36.07
N LEU A 159 -31.02 -31.03 36.35
CA LEU A 159 -32.02 -30.77 35.31
C LEU A 159 -31.73 -29.43 34.61
N LEU A 160 -31.41 -28.40 35.39
CA LEU A 160 -31.00 -27.09 34.89
C LEU A 160 -29.69 -27.20 34.12
N LEU A 161 -28.72 -28.00 34.58
CA LEU A 161 -27.47 -28.26 33.87
C LEU A 161 -27.74 -28.80 32.47
N LYS A 162 -28.58 -29.84 32.36
CA LYS A 162 -28.98 -30.43 31.07
C LYS A 162 -29.73 -29.43 30.19
N LYS A 163 -30.59 -28.58 30.77
CA LYS A 163 -31.30 -27.54 30.02
C LYS A 163 -30.32 -26.51 29.45
N LEU A 164 -29.40 -26.01 30.27
CA LEU A 164 -28.42 -25.00 29.86
C LEU A 164 -27.39 -25.55 28.88
N SER A 165 -27.05 -26.84 28.94
CA SER A 165 -26.15 -27.50 27.99
C SER A 165 -26.74 -27.66 26.59
N THR A 166 -28.08 -27.55 26.41
CA THR A 166 -28.69 -27.53 25.07
C THR A 166 -28.32 -26.28 24.26
N SER A 167 -28.02 -25.16 24.94
CA SER A 167 -27.71 -23.86 24.31
C SER A 167 -26.43 -23.22 24.89
N PRO A 168 -25.25 -23.87 24.74
CA PRO A 168 -24.03 -23.52 25.47
C PRO A 168 -23.50 -22.11 25.24
N SER A 169 -23.72 -21.53 24.05
CA SER A 169 -23.18 -20.23 23.68
C SER A 169 -23.75 -19.10 24.53
N SER A 170 -25.04 -19.16 24.85
CA SER A 170 -25.74 -18.15 25.66
C SER A 170 -25.55 -18.38 27.17
N SER A 171 -25.46 -19.63 27.59
CA SER A 171 -25.43 -20.04 29.00
C SER A 171 -24.03 -20.29 29.54
N LEU A 172 -22.97 -19.98 28.77
CA LEU A 172 -21.58 -20.26 29.12
C LEU A 172 -21.18 -19.73 30.51
N PRO A 173 -21.55 -18.48 30.91
CA PRO A 173 -21.24 -17.98 32.26
C PRO A 173 -21.90 -18.79 33.39
N LEU A 174 -23.14 -19.27 33.17
CA LEU A 174 -23.87 -20.06 34.15
C LEU A 174 -23.31 -21.49 34.24
N LEU A 175 -22.98 -22.10 33.09
CA LEU A 175 -22.34 -23.41 33.04
C LEU A 175 -20.99 -23.41 33.76
N GLU A 176 -20.22 -22.33 33.61
CA GLU A 176 -18.96 -22.13 34.32
C GLU A 176 -19.17 -22.06 35.85
N LEU A 177 -20.17 -21.29 36.30
CA LEU A 177 -20.53 -21.23 37.73
C LEU A 177 -20.92 -22.61 38.27
N MET A 178 -21.75 -23.36 37.53
CA MET A 178 -22.15 -24.72 37.91
C MET A 178 -20.96 -25.68 38.01
N TYR A 179 -19.99 -25.57 37.09
CA TYR A 179 -18.75 -26.36 37.15
C TYR A 179 -17.96 -26.09 38.43
N TYR A 180 -17.85 -24.83 38.85
CA TYR A 180 -17.20 -24.48 40.12
C TYR A 180 -17.97 -25.04 41.32
N CYS A 181 -19.29 -24.90 41.35
CA CYS A 181 -20.12 -25.46 42.42
C CYS A 181 -19.96 -26.99 42.52
N MET A 182 -19.97 -27.71 41.40
CA MET A 182 -19.71 -29.16 41.34
C MET A 182 -18.30 -29.50 41.84
N SER A 183 -17.29 -28.72 41.44
CA SER A 183 -15.90 -28.93 41.85
C SER A 183 -15.68 -28.67 43.35
N LEU A 184 -16.51 -27.83 43.97
CA LEU A 184 -16.41 -27.46 45.38
C LEU A 184 -17.21 -28.36 46.33
N GLY A 185 -18.03 -29.28 45.81
CA GLY A 185 -18.69 -30.30 46.62
C GLY A 185 -20.19 -30.50 46.36
N MET A 186 -20.81 -29.72 45.47
CA MET A 186 -22.20 -29.96 45.05
C MET A 186 -22.30 -31.32 44.36
N ARG A 187 -23.03 -32.27 44.95
CA ARG A 187 -23.26 -33.61 44.39
C ARG A 187 -24.74 -33.87 44.09
N GLY A 188 -25.65 -33.25 44.84
CA GLY A 188 -27.09 -33.42 44.70
C GLY A 188 -27.52 -34.89 44.65
N TYR A 189 -28.35 -35.26 43.67
CA TYR A 189 -28.94 -36.60 43.58
C TYR A 189 -27.90 -37.74 43.41
N TYR A 190 -26.70 -37.45 42.87
CA TYR A 190 -25.65 -38.45 42.69
C TYR A 190 -25.15 -39.06 44.00
N ARG A 191 -25.40 -38.42 45.15
CA ARG A 191 -25.03 -38.98 46.47
C ARG A 191 -25.76 -40.29 46.78
N PHE A 192 -26.98 -40.45 46.25
CA PHE A 192 -27.85 -41.58 46.55
C PHE A 192 -27.81 -42.69 45.48
N SER A 193 -27.13 -42.45 44.35
CA SER A 193 -27.02 -43.43 43.26
C SER A 193 -25.89 -44.43 43.55
N PRO A 194 -26.09 -45.75 43.30
CA PRO A 194 -25.07 -46.77 43.55
C PRO A 194 -23.80 -46.57 42.72
N ASN A 195 -23.92 -46.01 41.51
CA ASN A 195 -22.78 -45.65 40.65
C ASN A 195 -22.55 -44.14 40.58
N GLY A 196 -23.08 -43.39 41.56
CA GLY A 196 -23.17 -41.93 41.47
C GLY A 196 -21.84 -41.20 41.43
N ALA A 197 -20.77 -41.75 42.03
CA ALA A 197 -19.45 -41.14 41.97
C ALA A 197 -18.87 -41.11 40.55
N ALA A 198 -18.98 -42.22 39.81
CA ALA A 198 -18.51 -42.31 38.43
C ALA A 198 -19.37 -41.43 37.49
N GLU A 199 -20.69 -41.48 37.64
CA GLU A 199 -21.61 -40.64 36.84
C GLU A 199 -21.39 -39.14 37.09
N PHE A 200 -21.11 -38.76 38.34
CA PHE A 200 -20.80 -37.38 38.70
C PHE A 200 -19.47 -36.92 38.09
N SER A 201 -18.41 -37.74 38.19
CA SER A 201 -17.12 -37.45 37.57
C SER A 201 -17.28 -37.28 36.06
N HIS A 202 -18.01 -38.19 35.41
CA HIS A 202 -18.31 -38.11 33.99
C HIS A 202 -19.07 -36.82 33.63
N SER A 203 -20.14 -36.49 34.36
CA SER A 203 -20.92 -35.26 34.12
C SER A 203 -20.07 -33.99 34.30
N ARG A 204 -19.16 -33.98 35.29
CA ARG A 204 -18.23 -32.88 35.52
C ARG A 204 -17.22 -32.73 34.38
N GLU A 205 -16.71 -33.85 33.87
CA GLU A 205 -15.77 -33.86 32.75
C GLU A 205 -16.43 -33.40 31.44
N GLU A 206 -17.63 -33.90 31.13
CA GLU A 206 -18.41 -33.45 29.98
C GLU A 206 -18.64 -31.93 30.01
N LEU A 207 -19.01 -31.41 31.20
CA LEU A 207 -19.19 -29.97 31.40
C LEU A 207 -17.89 -29.19 31.18
N TYR A 208 -16.77 -29.69 31.72
CA TYR A 208 -15.45 -29.06 31.52
C TYR A 208 -15.04 -29.02 30.05
N LEU A 209 -15.21 -30.13 29.33
CA LEU A 209 -14.90 -30.22 27.91
C LEU A 209 -15.79 -29.29 27.08
N LEU A 210 -17.07 -29.19 27.44
CA LEU A 210 -18.02 -28.27 26.81
C LEU A 210 -17.59 -26.82 27.04
N ILE A 211 -17.28 -26.42 28.27
CA ILE A 211 -16.80 -25.06 28.59
C ILE A 211 -15.52 -24.77 27.81
N THR A 212 -14.55 -25.69 27.82
CA THR A 212 -13.26 -25.53 27.14
C THR A 212 -13.43 -25.38 25.62
N ARG A 213 -14.31 -26.19 25.01
CA ARG A 213 -14.61 -26.13 23.58
C ARG A 213 -15.17 -24.76 23.17
N TYR A 214 -16.08 -24.21 23.96
CA TYR A 214 -16.71 -22.92 23.65
C TYR A 214 -15.85 -21.71 24.04
N GLN A 215 -15.07 -21.78 25.12
CA GLN A 215 -14.10 -20.73 25.49
C GLN A 215 -12.94 -20.64 24.49
N ASN A 216 -12.52 -21.77 23.90
CA ASN A 216 -11.42 -21.78 22.93
C ASN A 216 -11.85 -21.42 21.50
N LYS A 217 -13.15 -21.48 21.16
CA LYS A 217 -13.64 -21.03 19.84
C LYS A 217 -13.26 -19.57 19.55
N ASP A 218 -13.25 -18.72 20.58
CA ASP A 218 -12.82 -17.32 20.48
C ASP A 218 -11.29 -17.16 20.65
N ARG A 219 -10.59 -18.16 21.21
CA ARG A 219 -9.14 -18.18 21.44
C ARG A 219 -8.36 -18.97 20.39
N ASN A 220 -8.99 -19.47 19.35
CA ASN A 220 -8.35 -20.13 18.20
C ASN A 220 -7.53 -19.16 17.33
N THR A 221 -6.95 -18.13 17.93
CA THR A 221 -5.76 -17.47 17.43
C THR A 221 -4.55 -18.30 17.85
N LEU A 222 -3.81 -18.84 16.88
CA LEU A 222 -2.65 -19.73 17.07
C LEU A 222 -1.49 -19.13 17.91
N SER A 223 -1.58 -17.87 18.36
CA SER A 223 -0.59 -17.22 19.22
C SER A 223 -1.24 -16.24 20.21
N PRO A 224 -0.75 -16.16 21.47
CA PRO A 224 -1.22 -15.18 22.48
C PRO A 224 -0.97 -13.72 22.09
N HIS A 225 -0.13 -13.44 21.09
CA HIS A 225 0.11 -12.11 20.53
C HIS A 225 -0.46 -11.95 19.11
N CYS A 226 -1.58 -12.63 18.79
CA CYS A 226 -2.28 -12.49 17.51
C CYS A 226 -3.09 -11.20 17.36
N GLN A 227 -2.98 -10.22 18.26
CA GLN A 227 -3.41 -8.86 17.94
C GLN A 227 -2.41 -8.29 16.93
N GLY A 228 -2.60 -8.67 15.67
CA GLY A 228 -2.18 -7.83 14.57
C GLY A 228 -2.73 -6.44 14.88
N ILE A 229 -1.86 -5.44 14.81
CA ILE A 229 -2.27 -4.04 14.84
C ILE A 229 -3.50 -3.95 13.94
N PHE A 230 -4.67 -3.62 14.49
CA PHE A 230 -5.88 -3.40 13.72
C PHE A 230 -5.59 -2.22 12.80
N ASN A 231 -5.04 -2.53 11.63
CA ASN A 231 -5.01 -1.63 10.52
C ASN A 231 -6.33 -1.92 9.81
N PRO A 232 -7.44 -1.23 10.16
CA PRO A 232 -8.70 -1.41 9.45
C PRO A 232 -8.35 -1.35 7.98
N TYR A 233 -8.80 -2.34 7.21
CA TYR A 233 -8.54 -2.41 5.78
C TYR A 233 -8.96 -1.08 5.17
N LYS A 234 -7.98 -0.18 5.00
CA LYS A 234 -8.14 1.02 4.21
C LYS A 234 -8.01 0.47 2.81
N PRO A 235 -9.11 0.34 2.03
CA PRO A 235 -8.94 0.14 0.61
C PRO A 235 -7.96 1.22 0.14
N LEU A 236 -7.04 0.89 -0.77
CA LEU A 236 -6.22 1.91 -1.42
C LEU A 236 -7.20 2.88 -2.09
N LYS A 237 -7.60 3.92 -1.36
CA LYS A 237 -8.23 5.09 -1.92
C LYS A 237 -7.08 5.75 -2.65
N PHE A 238 -7.01 5.49 -3.95
CA PHE A 238 -6.11 6.16 -4.86
C PHE A 238 -6.59 7.61 -4.95
N GLU A 239 -6.36 8.37 -3.88
CA GLU A 239 -6.57 9.80 -3.84
C GLU A 239 -5.44 10.37 -4.70
N PHE A 240 -5.70 10.51 -6.00
CA PHE A 240 -4.75 11.13 -6.92
C PHE A 240 -4.45 12.53 -6.37
N PRO A 241 -3.24 12.77 -5.84
CA PRO A 241 -2.92 14.06 -5.29
C PRO A 241 -2.96 15.07 -6.45
N ILE A 242 -3.46 16.28 -6.17
CA ILE A 242 -3.74 17.31 -7.19
C ILE A 242 -2.49 17.61 -8.05
N TRP A 243 -1.28 17.44 -7.50
CA TRP A 243 -0.04 17.59 -8.25
C TRP A 243 0.14 16.57 -9.39
N MET A 244 -0.37 15.34 -9.26
CA MET A 244 -0.32 14.34 -10.33
C MET A 244 -1.19 14.76 -11.53
N ALA A 245 -2.35 15.37 -11.29
CA ALA A 245 -3.16 15.96 -12.36
C ALA A 245 -2.42 17.13 -13.04
N GLY A 246 -1.70 17.94 -12.26
CA GLY A 246 -0.83 19.00 -12.78
C GLY A 246 0.29 18.47 -13.68
N ILE A 247 0.97 17.40 -13.29
CA ILE A 247 2.02 16.76 -14.11
C ILE A 247 1.42 16.14 -15.38
N ALA A 248 0.28 15.45 -15.27
CA ALA A 248 -0.39 14.88 -16.44
C ALA A 248 -0.79 15.97 -17.45
N ALA A 249 -1.32 17.10 -16.97
CA ALA A 249 -1.65 18.24 -17.82
C ALA A 249 -0.41 18.85 -18.48
N ALA A 250 0.69 19.00 -17.75
CA ALA A 250 1.95 19.51 -18.30
C ALA A 250 2.52 18.59 -19.40
N ILE A 251 2.50 17.27 -19.18
CA ILE A 251 2.92 16.28 -20.18
C ILE A 251 2.03 16.38 -21.43
N PHE A 252 0.71 16.52 -21.25
CA PHE A 252 -0.21 16.66 -22.36
C PHE A 252 0.05 17.94 -23.19
N ILE A 253 0.31 19.07 -22.53
CA ILE A 253 0.64 20.33 -23.22
C ILE A 253 1.95 20.19 -24.00
N ILE A 254 3.00 19.60 -23.40
CA ILE A 254 4.29 19.38 -24.07
C ILE A 254 4.12 18.46 -25.28
N PHE A 255 3.38 17.37 -25.12
CA PHE A 255 3.12 16.43 -26.21
C PHE A 255 2.31 17.08 -27.34
N SER A 256 1.28 17.86 -26.99
CA SER A 256 0.47 18.61 -27.96
C SER A 256 1.31 19.64 -28.71
N TYR A 257 2.20 20.37 -28.03
CA TYR A 257 3.12 21.31 -28.67
C TYR A 257 4.07 20.61 -29.65
N ILE A 258 4.68 19.50 -29.26
CA ILE A 258 5.58 18.72 -30.13
C ILE A 258 4.82 18.20 -31.35
N ALA A 259 3.63 17.62 -31.15
CA ALA A 259 2.80 17.11 -32.24
C ALA A 259 2.41 18.24 -33.22
N CYS A 260 1.97 19.39 -32.70
CA CYS A 260 1.62 20.54 -33.51
C CYS A 260 2.84 21.07 -34.29
N SER A 261 4.01 21.15 -33.66
CA SER A 261 5.25 21.60 -34.30
C SER A 261 5.66 20.68 -35.47
N LEU A 262 5.56 19.36 -35.29
CA LEU A 262 5.87 18.39 -36.33
C LEU A 262 4.85 18.43 -37.50
N ILE A 263 3.56 18.54 -37.19
CA ILE A 263 2.50 18.66 -38.21
C ILE A 263 2.67 19.94 -39.01
N LEU A 264 2.89 21.06 -38.32
CA LEU A 264 3.05 22.37 -38.96
C LEU A 264 4.30 22.37 -39.85
N GLY A 265 5.42 21.84 -39.35
CA GLY A 265 6.68 21.69 -40.11
C GLY A 265 6.48 20.98 -41.45
N ASN A 266 5.81 19.82 -41.44
CA ASN A 266 5.50 19.07 -42.67
C ASN A 266 4.63 19.86 -43.65
N ASN A 267 3.65 20.62 -43.14
CA ASN A 267 2.78 21.45 -43.97
C ASN A 267 3.54 22.64 -44.56
N THR A 268 4.46 23.27 -43.81
CA THR A 268 5.31 24.37 -44.31
C THR A 268 6.19 23.93 -45.47
N ASP A 269 6.90 22.81 -45.37
CA ASP A 269 7.77 22.34 -46.46
C ASP A 269 6.95 22.06 -47.75
N MET A 270 5.74 21.51 -47.61
CA MET A 270 4.83 21.26 -48.73
C MET A 270 4.35 22.56 -49.39
N LEU A 271 3.81 23.50 -48.59
CA LEU A 271 3.32 24.79 -49.10
C LEU A 271 4.44 25.63 -49.71
N MET A 272 5.65 25.58 -49.15
CA MET A 272 6.78 26.32 -49.68
C MET A 272 7.28 25.73 -51.00
N GLY A 273 7.14 24.43 -51.21
CA GLY A 273 7.31 23.81 -52.52
C GLY A 273 6.30 24.32 -53.55
N GLU A 274 5.03 24.45 -53.16
CA GLU A 274 3.98 24.95 -54.04
C GLU A 274 4.14 26.46 -54.36
N VAL A 275 4.43 27.31 -53.36
CA VAL A 275 4.71 28.74 -53.57
C VAL A 275 5.91 28.96 -54.47
N SER A 276 6.96 28.13 -54.35
CA SER A 276 8.15 28.22 -55.20
C SER A 276 7.87 27.88 -56.67
N SER A 277 6.75 27.20 -56.96
CA SER A 277 6.31 26.84 -58.31
C SER A 277 5.40 27.88 -58.97
N ILE A 278 4.92 28.88 -58.21
CA ILE A 278 4.10 29.97 -58.76
C ILE A 278 5.00 30.92 -59.56
N PRO A 279 4.71 31.17 -60.87
CA PRO A 279 5.50 32.08 -61.66
C PRO A 279 5.31 33.55 -61.22
N PRO A 280 6.35 34.41 -61.35
CA PRO A 280 7.63 34.10 -62.00
C PRO A 280 8.67 33.51 -61.03
N VAL A 281 9.11 32.28 -61.33
CA VAL A 281 10.16 31.51 -60.58
C VAL A 281 11.54 32.19 -60.67
N SER A 282 11.70 33.13 -61.61
CA SER A 282 12.81 34.06 -61.67
C SER A 282 12.28 35.40 -62.19
N MET A 283 12.72 36.51 -61.58
CA MET A 283 12.51 37.84 -62.18
C MET A 283 12.98 37.80 -63.64
N PRO A 284 12.19 38.29 -64.62
CA PRO A 284 12.66 38.36 -65.99
C PRO A 284 13.96 39.17 -65.98
N ILE A 285 15.05 38.52 -66.40
CA ILE A 285 16.28 39.22 -66.73
C ILE A 285 15.87 40.14 -67.87
N ARG A 286 15.80 41.44 -67.59
CA ARG A 286 15.70 42.41 -68.67
C ARG A 286 17.03 42.31 -69.39
N ASP A 287 17.03 41.60 -70.52
CA ASP A 287 18.08 41.72 -71.52
C ASP A 287 18.10 43.18 -71.96
N ARG A 288 18.86 44.01 -71.24
CA ARG A 288 19.33 45.25 -71.83
C ARG A 288 20.22 44.79 -72.97
N ILE A 289 19.69 44.93 -74.19
CA ILE A 289 20.44 44.85 -75.44
C ILE A 289 21.83 45.43 -75.18
N SER A 290 22.84 44.61 -75.46
CA SER A 290 24.25 44.95 -75.39
C SER A 290 24.51 46.33 -75.99
N ALA A 291 24.54 47.35 -75.15
CA ALA A 291 25.17 48.62 -75.47
C ALA A 291 26.65 48.43 -75.14
N VAL A 292 27.43 48.14 -76.18
CA VAL A 292 28.86 48.38 -76.32
C VAL A 292 29.71 48.00 -75.11
N SER A 293 30.41 46.87 -75.27
CA SER A 293 31.68 46.59 -74.61
C SER A 293 32.61 47.81 -74.67
N LEU A 294 32.64 48.58 -73.59
CA LEU A 294 33.85 49.27 -73.16
C LEU A 294 34.34 48.49 -71.94
N ALA A 295 35.55 47.95 -72.07
CA ALA A 295 36.31 47.39 -70.97
C ALA A 295 36.46 48.48 -69.90
N ASP A 296 35.56 48.46 -68.92
CA ASP A 296 35.73 49.19 -67.68
C ASP A 296 36.21 48.15 -66.67
N ASP A 297 37.50 48.22 -66.38
CA ASP A 297 38.31 47.29 -65.57
C ASP A 297 37.92 47.31 -64.06
N SER A 298 36.66 47.62 -63.76
CA SER A 298 36.18 48.00 -62.43
C SER A 298 34.82 47.40 -62.04
N SER A 299 34.38 46.32 -62.69
CA SER A 299 33.17 45.59 -62.30
C SER A 299 33.28 45.01 -60.89
N LEU A 300 32.16 45.01 -60.16
CA LEU A 300 32.10 44.58 -58.76
C LEU A 300 32.53 43.11 -58.61
N ARG A 301 32.18 42.27 -59.60
CA ARG A 301 32.61 40.88 -59.69
C ARG A 301 34.13 40.75 -59.83
N HIS A 302 34.78 41.54 -60.69
CA HIS A 302 36.24 41.49 -60.87
C HIS A 302 37.00 41.93 -59.60
N LYS A 303 36.50 42.97 -58.91
CA LYS A 303 37.06 43.45 -57.64
C LYS A 303 36.98 42.37 -56.55
N LEU A 304 35.81 41.73 -56.39
CA LEU A 304 35.64 40.64 -55.44
C LEU A 304 36.47 39.40 -55.82
N SER A 305 36.58 39.04 -57.10
CA SER A 305 37.41 37.92 -57.54
C SER A 305 38.91 38.16 -57.29
N LYS A 306 39.36 39.41 -57.39
CA LYS A 306 40.76 39.78 -57.09
C LYS A 306 41.06 39.66 -55.58
N GLY A 307 40.20 40.21 -54.73
CA GLY A 307 40.36 40.17 -53.26
C GLY A 307 40.25 38.77 -52.65
N LEU A 308 39.47 37.88 -53.28
CA LEU A 308 39.23 36.50 -52.83
C LEU A 308 39.94 35.44 -53.69
N SER A 309 40.92 35.84 -54.51
CA SER A 309 41.63 34.97 -55.47
C SER A 309 42.28 33.74 -54.83
N LYS A 310 42.79 33.88 -53.60
CA LYS A 310 43.43 32.78 -52.85
C LYS A 310 42.42 31.69 -52.47
N GLU A 311 41.22 32.10 -52.09
CA GLU A 311 40.15 31.20 -51.64
C GLU A 311 39.40 30.53 -52.81
N ILE A 312 39.40 31.18 -53.98
CA ILE A 312 38.92 30.60 -55.24
C ILE A 312 39.85 29.47 -55.71
N GLN A 313 41.16 29.62 -55.55
CA GLN A 313 42.16 28.60 -55.92
C GLN A 313 42.08 27.35 -55.02
N THR A 314 41.63 27.50 -53.78
CA THR A 314 41.45 26.39 -52.83
C THR A 314 40.07 25.72 -52.91
N GLU A 315 39.26 26.05 -53.93
CA GLU A 315 37.88 25.56 -54.15
C GLU A 315 36.90 25.79 -52.98
N GLU A 316 37.24 26.68 -52.04
CA GLU A 316 36.41 26.95 -50.84
C GLU A 316 35.21 27.86 -51.17
N LEU A 317 35.31 28.65 -52.25
CA LEU A 317 34.24 29.52 -52.74
C LEU A 317 34.24 29.62 -54.26
N THR A 318 33.06 29.87 -54.83
CA THR A 318 32.91 30.16 -56.26
C THR A 318 32.10 31.44 -56.46
N ILE A 319 32.54 32.32 -57.36
CA ILE A 319 31.82 33.56 -57.68
C ILE A 319 31.14 33.41 -59.03
N LYS A 320 29.81 33.34 -59.02
CA LYS A 320 28.94 33.29 -60.21
C LYS A 320 28.09 34.56 -60.29
N GLY A 321 27.26 34.70 -61.32
CA GLY A 321 26.37 35.87 -61.49
C GLY A 321 26.88 36.90 -62.51
N SER A 322 26.13 37.99 -62.64
CA SER A 322 26.44 39.08 -63.58
C SER A 322 27.51 40.01 -63.02
N GLU A 323 28.16 40.80 -63.88
CA GLU A 323 29.20 41.77 -63.50
C GLU A 323 28.72 42.81 -62.46
N MET A 324 27.40 43.09 -62.42
CA MET A 324 26.77 44.03 -61.46
C MET A 324 26.19 43.35 -60.22
N VAL A 325 25.87 42.05 -60.27
CA VAL A 325 25.26 41.30 -59.17
C VAL A 325 26.01 39.97 -59.00
N PRO A 326 27.19 39.98 -58.35
CA PRO A 326 27.91 38.76 -58.07
C PRO A 326 27.24 37.96 -56.95
N VAL A 327 27.24 36.64 -57.16
CA VAL A 327 26.74 35.63 -56.25
C VAL A 327 27.93 34.82 -55.76
N ILE A 328 28.30 35.01 -54.50
CA ILE A 328 29.34 34.22 -53.84
C ILE A 328 28.69 32.95 -53.32
N ARG A 329 29.08 31.80 -53.86
CA ARG A 329 28.57 30.49 -53.48
C ARG A 329 29.59 29.78 -52.60
N LEU A 330 29.10 29.32 -51.45
CA LEU A 330 29.86 28.58 -50.44
C LEU A 330 29.25 27.19 -50.24
N ASN A 331 30.10 26.17 -50.12
CA ASN A 331 29.66 24.80 -49.82
C ASN A 331 29.37 24.66 -48.32
N MET A 332 28.18 24.18 -47.96
CA MET A 332 27.69 24.18 -46.59
C MET A 332 28.26 23.04 -45.72
N ARG A 333 28.78 21.94 -46.31
CA ARG A 333 29.18 20.72 -45.58
C ARG A 333 30.31 20.95 -44.57
N GLU A 334 31.29 21.78 -44.91
CA GLU A 334 32.44 22.03 -44.04
C GLU A 334 32.24 23.25 -43.13
N MET A 335 31.25 24.08 -43.45
CA MET A 335 30.86 25.26 -42.67
C MET A 335 30.08 24.88 -41.42
N PHE A 336 29.18 23.90 -41.54
CA PHE A 336 28.25 23.49 -40.49
C PHE A 336 28.31 21.97 -40.27
N GLY A 337 28.28 21.53 -39.01
CA GLY A 337 28.03 20.11 -38.69
C GLY A 337 26.65 19.65 -39.18
N THR A 338 26.45 18.33 -39.29
CA THR A 338 25.14 17.72 -39.63
C THR A 338 24.07 18.24 -38.66
N ALA A 339 23.01 18.87 -39.19
CA ALA A 339 21.93 19.51 -38.44
C ALA A 339 22.32 20.63 -37.45
N ALA A 340 23.52 21.21 -37.58
CA ALA A 340 23.98 22.34 -36.76
C ALA A 340 23.92 23.69 -37.50
N THR A 341 23.80 24.77 -36.72
CA THR A 341 23.93 26.18 -37.16
C THR A 341 25.21 26.85 -36.67
N GLY A 342 26.04 26.12 -35.91
CA GLY A 342 27.37 26.57 -35.50
C GLY A 342 28.36 26.53 -36.65
N ILE A 343 28.99 27.67 -36.94
CA ILE A 343 29.95 27.85 -38.03
C ILE A 343 31.35 27.49 -37.53
N SER A 344 32.09 26.68 -38.27
CA SER A 344 33.43 26.28 -37.85
C SER A 344 34.41 27.49 -37.84
N PRO A 345 35.41 27.51 -36.95
CA PRO A 345 36.31 28.67 -36.81
C PRO A 345 37.03 29.05 -38.11
N LYS A 346 37.38 28.05 -38.95
CA LYS A 346 37.98 28.25 -40.27
C LYS A 346 37.08 29.11 -41.17
N TYR A 347 35.78 28.80 -41.23
CA TYR A 347 34.83 29.51 -42.07
C TYR A 347 34.38 30.84 -41.48
N LYS A 348 34.48 31.04 -40.16
CA LYS A 348 34.29 32.37 -39.56
C LYS A 348 35.32 33.38 -40.07
N ILE A 349 36.60 32.98 -40.14
CA ILE A 349 37.68 33.82 -40.69
C ILE A 349 37.41 34.15 -42.16
N LEU A 350 36.95 33.16 -42.94
CA LEU A 350 36.59 33.35 -44.35
C LEU A 350 35.44 34.37 -44.51
N LEU A 351 34.37 34.23 -43.72
CA LEU A 351 33.21 35.13 -43.75
C LEU A 351 33.57 36.56 -43.32
N GLU A 352 34.45 36.72 -42.34
CA GLU A 352 34.98 38.03 -41.95
C GLU A 352 35.77 38.66 -43.10
N LYS A 353 36.58 37.88 -43.83
CA LYS A 353 37.29 38.34 -45.03
C LYS A 353 36.32 38.77 -46.14
N ILE A 354 35.31 37.94 -46.44
CA ILE A 354 34.26 38.26 -47.41
C ILE A 354 33.53 39.55 -47.01
N GLY A 355 33.19 39.71 -45.73
CA GLY A 355 32.55 40.92 -45.22
C GLY A 355 33.42 42.18 -45.41
N LYS A 356 34.73 42.09 -45.18
CA LYS A 356 35.68 43.19 -45.43
C LYS A 356 35.74 43.57 -46.91
N GLU A 357 35.85 42.58 -47.81
CA GLU A 357 35.89 42.82 -49.25
C GLU A 357 34.58 43.46 -49.77
N ILE A 358 33.43 43.03 -49.24
CA ILE A 358 32.14 43.67 -49.57
C ILE A 358 32.08 45.10 -49.04
N SER A 359 32.57 45.36 -47.83
CA SER A 359 32.61 46.69 -47.21
C SER A 359 33.44 47.70 -48.03
N LEU A 360 34.61 47.26 -48.55
CA LEU A 360 35.49 48.09 -49.38
C LEU A 360 34.85 48.54 -50.70
N ASN A 361 33.82 47.84 -51.17
CA ASN A 361 33.16 48.11 -52.44
C ASN A 361 31.83 48.89 -52.30
N ASN A 362 31.53 49.46 -51.12
CA ASN A 362 30.35 50.32 -50.86
C ASN A 362 29.02 49.71 -51.33
N VAL A 363 28.74 48.47 -50.92
CA VAL A 363 27.52 47.75 -51.30
C VAL A 363 26.35 48.13 -50.39
N SER A 364 25.20 48.48 -50.98
CA SER A 364 24.00 48.88 -50.24
C SER A 364 23.16 47.72 -49.73
N ARG A 365 23.14 46.57 -50.42
CA ARG A 365 22.37 45.39 -49.98
C ARG A 365 23.09 44.07 -50.23
N VAL A 366 23.00 43.20 -49.22
CA VAL A 366 23.46 41.82 -49.31
C VAL A 366 22.31 40.89 -48.93
N LYS A 367 22.05 39.89 -49.76
CA LYS A 367 21.11 38.80 -49.45
C LYS A 367 21.90 37.52 -49.18
N VAL A 368 21.67 36.91 -48.03
CA VAL A 368 22.23 35.61 -47.67
C VAL A 368 21.14 34.58 -47.83
N VAL A 369 21.32 33.67 -48.78
CA VAL A 369 20.32 32.68 -49.20
C VAL A 369 20.82 31.28 -48.85
N GLY A 370 20.10 30.59 -47.96
CA GLY A 370 20.44 29.23 -47.53
C GLY A 370 19.64 28.17 -48.26
N TYR A 371 20.31 27.09 -48.68
CA TYR A 371 19.71 25.92 -49.31
C TYR A 371 20.11 24.63 -48.57
N THR A 372 19.18 23.67 -48.50
CA THR A 372 19.40 22.32 -47.96
C THR A 372 19.30 21.26 -49.06
N ASP A 373 19.63 20.01 -48.74
CA ASP A 373 19.34 18.89 -49.63
C ASP A 373 17.90 18.39 -49.39
N SER A 374 17.51 17.37 -50.16
CA SER A 374 16.20 16.73 -50.05
C SER A 374 16.07 15.75 -48.86
N LYS A 375 17.07 15.66 -47.97
CA LYS A 375 16.94 14.81 -46.78
C LYS A 375 16.14 15.59 -45.76
N ARG A 376 14.96 15.08 -45.43
CA ARG A 376 14.13 15.69 -44.39
C ARG A 376 14.83 15.65 -43.05
N ILE A 377 14.76 16.78 -42.36
CA ILE A 377 15.18 16.92 -40.96
C ILE A 377 13.94 17.11 -40.09
N HIS A 378 13.93 16.46 -38.95
CA HIS A 378 12.92 16.67 -37.91
C HIS A 378 13.66 16.75 -36.58
N THR A 379 14.03 17.96 -36.18
CA THR A 379 14.67 18.21 -34.89
C THR A 379 13.81 19.14 -34.04
N LEU A 380 13.92 19.04 -32.72
CA LEU A 380 13.19 19.91 -31.79
C LEU A 380 13.43 21.40 -32.03
N LEU A 381 14.62 21.78 -32.52
CA LEU A 381 14.98 23.18 -32.81
C LEU A 381 14.63 23.61 -34.24
N TYR A 382 14.71 22.70 -35.22
CA TYR A 382 14.42 22.98 -36.63
C TYR A 382 13.42 21.93 -37.14
N PRO A 383 12.12 22.26 -37.12
CA PRO A 383 11.04 21.37 -37.55
C PRO A 383 10.99 21.11 -39.07
N SER A 384 11.57 22.00 -39.87
CA SER A 384 11.53 21.95 -41.34
C SER A 384 12.87 22.27 -42.00
N ASN A 385 13.05 21.85 -43.25
CA ASN A 385 14.25 22.16 -44.04
C ASN A 385 14.34 23.68 -44.32
N TYR A 386 13.19 24.34 -44.49
CA TYR A 386 13.11 25.80 -44.58
C TYR A 386 13.71 26.46 -43.33
N ASP A 387 13.29 26.06 -42.13
CA ASP A 387 13.76 26.66 -40.86
C ASP A 387 15.26 26.50 -40.66
N LEU A 388 15.82 25.32 -40.98
CA LEU A 388 17.27 25.10 -40.90
C LEU A 388 18.02 25.99 -41.90
N SER A 389 17.52 26.10 -43.14
CA SER A 389 18.15 26.91 -44.17
C SER A 389 18.15 28.41 -43.80
N LEU A 390 17.04 28.90 -43.23
CA LEU A 390 16.90 30.26 -42.75
C LEU A 390 17.81 30.54 -41.55
N ALA A 391 17.82 29.65 -40.56
CA ALA A 391 18.66 29.80 -39.37
C ALA A 391 20.15 29.81 -39.72
N ARG A 392 20.60 28.99 -40.67
CA ARG A 392 21.98 29.02 -41.17
C ARG A 392 22.31 30.33 -41.91
N ALA A 393 21.39 30.83 -42.73
CA ALA A 393 21.54 32.12 -43.39
C ALA A 393 21.63 33.28 -42.38
N GLN A 394 20.88 33.19 -41.27
CA GLN A 394 20.96 34.15 -40.17
C GLN A 394 22.30 34.08 -39.41
N SER A 395 22.84 32.88 -39.15
CA SER A 395 24.17 32.73 -38.54
C SER A 395 25.25 33.41 -39.38
N ILE A 396 25.21 33.25 -40.71
CA ILE A 396 26.17 33.88 -41.62
C ILE A 396 25.96 35.39 -41.67
N ALA A 397 24.71 35.85 -41.77
CA ALA A 397 24.37 37.27 -41.73
C ALA A 397 24.86 37.94 -40.44
N THR A 398 24.78 37.24 -39.30
CA THR A 398 25.28 37.73 -38.01
C THR A 398 26.79 37.99 -38.06
N ILE A 399 27.57 37.07 -38.64
CA ILE A 399 29.02 37.27 -38.79
C ILE A 399 29.31 38.43 -39.76
N LEU A 400 28.61 38.49 -40.90
CA LEU A 400 28.79 39.54 -41.89
C LEU A 400 28.42 40.93 -41.36
N SER A 401 27.38 41.02 -40.51
CA SER A 401 26.92 42.27 -39.90
C SER A 401 28.01 42.98 -39.08
N SER A 402 28.95 42.22 -38.50
CA SER A 402 30.08 42.79 -37.77
C SER A 402 31.03 43.61 -38.66
N GLN A 403 31.10 43.29 -39.95
CA GLN A 403 31.96 43.96 -40.94
C GLN A 403 31.19 44.96 -41.82
N LEU A 404 29.87 44.78 -41.96
CA LEU A 404 29.01 45.50 -42.89
C LEU A 404 28.02 46.44 -42.18
N LYS A 405 28.55 47.47 -41.49
CA LYS A 405 27.74 48.38 -40.65
C LYS A 405 26.73 49.24 -41.42
N ASN A 406 27.02 49.56 -42.68
CA ASN A 406 26.21 50.46 -43.52
C ASN A 406 25.47 49.72 -44.66
N THR A 407 25.43 48.38 -44.62
CA THR A 407 24.82 47.56 -45.68
C THR A 407 23.59 46.86 -45.14
N LYS A 408 22.49 46.87 -45.89
CA LYS A 408 21.28 46.14 -45.50
C LYS A 408 21.47 44.65 -45.78
N ILE A 409 21.53 43.83 -44.74
CA ILE A 409 21.63 42.37 -44.85
C ILE A 409 20.23 41.75 -44.71
N VAL A 410 19.87 40.84 -45.63
CA VAL A 410 18.62 40.08 -45.59
C VAL A 410 18.96 38.59 -45.63
N SER A 411 18.43 37.82 -44.67
CA SER A 411 18.56 36.37 -44.64
C SER A 411 17.30 35.71 -45.21
N ILE A 412 17.48 34.74 -46.11
CA ILE A 412 16.39 34.01 -46.77
C ILE A 412 16.69 32.51 -46.68
N GLY A 413 15.72 31.73 -46.23
CA GLY A 413 15.74 30.27 -46.34
C GLY A 413 14.97 29.82 -47.56
N HIS A 414 15.50 28.86 -48.32
CA HIS A 414 14.77 28.21 -49.42
C HIS A 414 14.50 26.72 -49.16
N GLY A 415 14.99 26.17 -48.05
CA GLY A 415 14.94 24.74 -47.80
C GLY A 415 15.56 23.95 -48.95
N GLU A 416 14.90 22.87 -49.36
CA GLU A 416 15.34 22.03 -50.47
C GLU A 416 15.03 22.64 -51.86
N GLN A 417 14.38 23.79 -51.96
CA GLN A 417 13.99 24.32 -53.28
C GLN A 417 15.20 24.74 -54.14
N ASN A 418 15.02 24.82 -55.46
CA ASN A 418 16.06 25.22 -56.42
C ASN A 418 17.34 24.35 -56.38
N HIS A 419 17.17 23.05 -56.61
CA HIS A 419 18.25 22.08 -56.72
C HIS A 419 19.18 22.37 -57.92
N ILE A 420 20.49 22.27 -57.70
CA ILE A 420 21.52 22.40 -58.74
C ILE A 420 22.05 21.03 -59.16
N GLY A 421 22.18 20.10 -58.21
CA GLY A 421 22.60 18.72 -58.44
C GLY A 421 21.47 17.71 -58.24
N ASP A 422 21.66 16.49 -58.72
CA ASP A 422 20.71 15.40 -58.50
C ASP A 422 20.67 14.98 -57.02
N ASN A 423 19.49 15.04 -56.40
CA ASN A 423 19.30 14.63 -55.01
C ASN A 423 19.48 13.12 -54.77
N LYS A 424 19.49 12.31 -55.82
CA LYS A 424 19.71 10.87 -55.68
C LYS A 424 21.18 10.53 -55.40
N THR A 425 22.12 11.32 -55.91
CA THR A 425 23.55 11.12 -55.68
C THR A 425 24.03 11.90 -54.46
N GLU A 426 25.02 11.38 -53.73
CA GLU A 426 25.58 12.12 -52.59
C GLU A 426 26.32 13.39 -53.06
N GLU A 427 26.96 13.34 -54.22
CA GLU A 427 27.60 14.50 -54.85
C GLU A 427 26.59 15.59 -55.22
N GLY A 428 25.44 15.23 -55.81
CA GLY A 428 24.40 16.21 -56.14
C GLY A 428 23.73 16.80 -54.90
N ARG A 429 23.50 15.99 -53.85
CA ARG A 429 23.05 16.51 -52.54
C ARG A 429 24.05 17.48 -51.92
N GLN A 430 25.35 17.23 -52.08
CA GLN A 430 26.39 18.15 -51.60
C GLN A 430 26.32 19.51 -52.29
N LEU A 431 26.08 19.53 -53.60
CA LEU A 431 25.89 20.78 -54.36
C LEU A 431 24.62 21.53 -53.94
N ASN A 432 23.60 20.82 -53.48
CA ASN A 432 22.33 21.41 -53.02
C ASN A 432 22.46 22.04 -51.62
N ARG A 433 23.29 21.47 -50.73
CA ARG A 433 23.67 22.07 -49.44
C ARG A 433 24.64 23.23 -49.65
N ARG A 434 24.12 24.42 -49.96
CA ARG A 434 24.91 25.61 -50.27
C ARG A 434 24.36 26.87 -49.63
N VAL A 435 25.22 27.88 -49.52
CA VAL A 435 24.81 29.25 -49.21
C VAL A 435 25.25 30.15 -50.33
N GLU A 436 24.34 31.02 -50.75
CA GLU A 436 24.60 32.04 -51.76
C GLU A 436 24.51 33.42 -51.13
N ILE A 437 25.57 34.20 -51.25
CA ILE A 437 25.62 35.60 -50.82
C ILE A 437 25.50 36.43 -52.09
N VAL A 438 24.31 37.00 -52.30
CA VAL A 438 24.01 37.88 -53.42
C VAL A 438 24.36 39.31 -53.02
N VAL A 439 25.28 39.91 -53.75
CA VAL A 439 25.77 41.25 -53.50
C VAL A 439 25.13 42.18 -54.52
N GLU A 440 24.21 43.04 -54.07
CA GLU A 440 23.53 44.02 -54.92
C GLU A 440 24.27 45.35 -54.83
N GLY A 441 25.06 45.68 -55.86
CA GLY A 441 25.70 46.98 -56.00
C GLY A 441 24.70 48.09 -56.28
N ASP A 442 25.03 49.33 -55.91
CA ASP A 442 24.19 50.48 -56.24
C ASP A 442 24.07 50.66 -57.76
N ILE A 443 22.83 50.75 -58.22
CA ILE A 443 22.52 51.36 -59.51
C ILE A 443 22.64 52.87 -59.27
N LYS A 444 23.77 53.46 -59.64
CA LYS A 444 23.82 54.92 -59.84
C LYS A 444 23.17 55.28 -61.17
#